data_AF-A0A9Y3RU52-F1
#
_entry.id   AF-A0A9Y3RU52-F1
#
_cell.length_a   1.000
_cell.length_b   1.000
_cell.length_c   1.000
_cell.angle_alpha   90.00
_cell.angle_beta   90.00
_cell.angle_gamma   90.00
#
_symmetry.space_group_name_H-M   'P 1'
#
loop_
_entity.id
_entity.type
_entity.pdbx_description
1 polymer ?
#
loop_
_entity_poly.entity_id
_entity_poly.type
_entity_poly.pdbx_seq_one_letter_code
_entity_poly.pdbx_strand_id
1 'polypeptide(L)'
;MHKSYQPLKPVTNRYLQQRWDQINYENHRRKVRVEDEWCHSDLGLPLQVNSALPAVDTKGNRTPAHIQLKLKKLQLQDERLSVVDRDNHLLASKLADIFSSKGLVDHRNQYHLRSLNANKRKHELLLVTHQNQAIYQRITSRQSEYRRQLWLDDWERTERCLDNISRYPRRPADKQRPSRKVKFAAVESSEPSASCRDSNTDSTD
;
A
#
# COMPACT_ATOMS: atom_id res chain seq x y z
N MET A 1 -10.00 -63.02 -49.96
CA MET A 1 -10.63 -62.95 -48.63
C MET A 1 -12.14 -63.01 -48.82
N HIS A 2 -12.79 -64.12 -48.47
CA HIS A 2 -14.24 -64.26 -48.61
C HIS A 2 -14.94 -63.54 -47.46
N LYS A 3 -15.81 -62.58 -47.79
CA LYS A 3 -16.73 -61.96 -46.83
C LYS A 3 -17.84 -62.97 -46.58
N SER A 4 -17.90 -63.54 -45.38
CA SER A 4 -19.02 -64.37 -44.99
C SER A 4 -20.29 -63.53 -44.90
N TYR A 5 -21.41 -64.12 -45.31
CA TYR A 5 -22.72 -63.48 -45.18
C TYR A 5 -23.00 -63.19 -43.70
N GLN A 6 -23.17 -61.92 -43.36
CA GLN A 6 -23.66 -61.49 -42.06
C GLN A 6 -25.16 -61.29 -42.17
N PRO A 7 -25.98 -62.17 -41.57
CA PRO A 7 -27.42 -62.04 -41.64
C PRO A 7 -27.87 -60.77 -40.89
N LEU A 8 -28.77 -60.00 -41.52
CA LEU A 8 -29.36 -58.79 -40.94
C LEU A 8 -30.14 -59.05 -39.63
N LYS A 9 -30.59 -60.29 -39.45
CA LYS A 9 -31.30 -60.75 -38.26
C LYS A 9 -30.50 -61.87 -37.60
N PRO A 10 -30.47 -61.94 -36.26
CA PRO A 10 -29.66 -62.94 -35.55
C PRO A 10 -30.10 -64.37 -35.83
N VAL A 11 -31.36 -64.60 -36.22
CA VAL A 11 -31.91 -65.92 -36.51
C VAL A 11 -32.94 -65.83 -37.65
N THR A 12 -32.98 -66.84 -38.54
CA THR A 12 -33.95 -66.93 -39.66
C THR A 12 -35.32 -67.48 -39.23
N ASN A 13 -35.37 -68.24 -38.12
CA ASN A 13 -36.59 -68.81 -37.54
C ASN A 13 -37.38 -67.75 -36.75
N ARG A 14 -38.66 -67.57 -37.10
CA ARG A 14 -39.58 -66.61 -36.46
C ARG A 14 -39.76 -66.81 -34.95
N TYR A 15 -39.85 -68.05 -34.48
CA TYR A 15 -40.04 -68.36 -33.06
C TYR A 15 -38.80 -67.99 -32.24
N LEU A 16 -37.61 -68.32 -32.75
CA LEU A 16 -36.34 -67.99 -32.10
C LEU A 16 -36.09 -66.47 -32.13
N GLN A 17 -36.47 -65.80 -33.22
CA GLN A 17 -36.42 -64.34 -33.29
C GLN A 17 -37.30 -63.70 -32.20
N GLN A 18 -38.55 -64.17 -32.05
CA GLN A 18 -39.46 -63.67 -31.02
C GLN A 18 -38.93 -63.90 -29.60
N ARG A 19 -38.39 -65.09 -29.30
CA ARG A 19 -37.75 -65.39 -28.00
C ARG A 19 -36.56 -64.48 -27.73
N TRP A 20 -35.74 -64.24 -28.75
CA TRP A 20 -34.56 -63.39 -28.64
C TRP A 20 -34.95 -61.91 -28.40
N ASP A 21 -35.90 -61.39 -29.17
CA ASP A 21 -36.43 -60.03 -29.01
C ASP A 21 -37.08 -59.86 -27.62
N GLN A 22 -37.83 -60.86 -27.15
CA GLN A 22 -38.44 -60.87 -25.81
C GLN A 22 -37.38 -60.81 -24.69
N ILE A 23 -36.35 -61.65 -24.76
CA ILE A 23 -35.25 -61.67 -23.78
C ILE A 23 -34.48 -60.35 -23.81
N ASN A 24 -34.22 -59.80 -25.00
CA ASN A 24 -33.47 -58.56 -25.14
C ASN A 24 -34.28 -57.35 -24.64
N TYR A 25 -35.59 -57.34 -24.88
CA TYR A 25 -36.52 -56.36 -24.33
C TYR A 25 -36.61 -56.46 -22.80
N GLU A 26 -36.69 -57.67 -22.25
CA GLU A 26 -36.65 -57.89 -20.80
C GLU A 26 -35.33 -57.43 -20.19
N ASN A 27 -34.20 -57.70 -20.85
CA ASN A 27 -32.90 -57.21 -20.42
C ASN A 27 -32.79 -55.68 -20.50
N HIS A 28 -33.34 -55.05 -21.54
CA HIS A 28 -33.45 -53.60 -21.62
C HIS A 28 -34.33 -53.03 -20.51
N ARG A 29 -35.49 -53.64 -20.24
CA ARG A 29 -36.36 -53.24 -19.13
C ARG A 29 -35.70 -53.41 -17.77
N ARG A 30 -34.89 -54.46 -17.56
CA ARG A 30 -34.08 -54.63 -16.34
C ARG A 30 -33.02 -53.54 -16.18
N LYS A 31 -32.48 -52.99 -17.29
CA LYS A 31 -31.55 -51.85 -17.27
C LYS A 31 -32.24 -50.50 -17.05
N VAL A 32 -33.50 -50.38 -17.47
CA VAL A 32 -34.29 -49.14 -17.35
C VAL A 32 -35.06 -49.06 -16.03
N ARG A 33 -35.57 -50.18 -15.50
CA ARG A 33 -36.27 -50.24 -14.21
C ARG A 33 -35.28 -50.26 -13.05
N VAL A 34 -34.85 -49.09 -12.62
CA VAL A 34 -34.27 -48.88 -11.28
C VAL A 34 -34.84 -47.60 -10.70
N GLU A 35 -36.14 -47.62 -10.44
CA GLU A 35 -36.91 -46.68 -9.62
C GLU A 35 -37.96 -47.62 -8.98
N ASP A 36 -38.03 -47.90 -7.67
CA ASP A 36 -38.45 -46.96 -6.61
C ASP A 36 -38.10 -47.41 -5.15
N GLU A 37 -37.25 -48.42 -4.93
CA GLU A 37 -36.90 -48.83 -3.55
C GLU A 37 -35.47 -48.43 -3.18
N TRP A 38 -35.32 -47.21 -2.67
CA TRP A 38 -34.23 -46.88 -1.75
C TRP A 38 -34.52 -47.57 -0.40
N CYS A 39 -34.20 -48.87 -0.31
CA CYS A 39 -33.95 -49.46 1.00
C CYS A 39 -32.60 -48.93 1.47
N HIS A 40 -32.63 -48.02 2.45
CA HIS A 40 -31.47 -47.77 3.29
C HIS A 40 -31.09 -49.10 3.98
N SER A 41 -30.05 -49.76 3.49
CA SER A 41 -29.29 -50.73 4.28
C SER A 41 -28.07 -50.03 4.87
N ASP A 42 -27.85 -50.18 6.18
CA ASP A 42 -26.83 -49.51 7.01
C ASP A 42 -25.36 -49.75 6.61
N LEU A 43 -25.08 -50.43 5.50
CA LEU A 43 -23.73 -50.75 5.02
C LEU A 43 -23.53 -50.18 3.62
N GLY A 44 -23.17 -48.89 3.59
CA GLY A 44 -23.01 -48.08 2.38
C GLY A 44 -21.88 -48.53 1.45
N LEU A 45 -22.15 -49.55 0.63
CA LEU A 45 -21.36 -49.88 -0.55
C LEU A 45 -22.24 -49.69 -1.80
N PRO A 46 -21.89 -48.75 -2.71
CA PRO A 46 -22.68 -48.53 -3.91
C PRO A 46 -22.43 -49.68 -4.89
N LEU A 47 -23.41 -50.56 -5.07
CA LEU A 47 -23.47 -51.39 -6.26
C LEU A 47 -23.70 -50.46 -7.45
N GLN A 48 -22.75 -50.43 -8.38
CA GLN A 48 -22.80 -49.61 -9.58
C GLN A 48 -23.88 -50.15 -10.53
N VAL A 49 -25.12 -49.71 -10.31
CA VAL A 49 -26.24 -50.02 -11.19
C VAL A 49 -26.26 -48.99 -12.31
N ASN A 50 -25.87 -49.43 -13.50
CA ASN A 50 -25.89 -48.62 -14.72
C ASN A 50 -27.34 -48.40 -15.18
N SER A 51 -28.07 -47.50 -14.52
CA SER A 51 -29.35 -47.00 -15.00
C SER A 51 -29.14 -45.96 -16.10
N ALA A 52 -30.07 -45.89 -17.06
CA ALA A 52 -30.03 -44.90 -18.12
C ALA A 52 -30.43 -43.53 -17.55
N LEU A 53 -29.45 -42.67 -17.27
CA LEU A 53 -29.70 -41.30 -16.84
C LEU A 53 -30.27 -40.46 -18.00
N PRO A 54 -31.21 -39.54 -17.75
CA PRO A 54 -31.70 -38.60 -18.77
C PRO A 54 -30.54 -37.72 -19.27
N ALA A 55 -30.44 -37.53 -20.59
CA ALA A 55 -29.37 -36.74 -21.21
C ALA A 55 -29.43 -35.23 -20.88
N VAL A 56 -30.58 -34.76 -20.41
CA VAL A 56 -30.81 -33.38 -20.02
C VAL A 56 -31.19 -33.36 -18.54
N ASP A 57 -30.34 -32.72 -17.73
CA ASP A 57 -30.66 -32.44 -16.35
C ASP A 57 -31.77 -31.38 -16.29
N THR A 58 -32.93 -31.75 -15.75
CA THR A 58 -34.07 -30.85 -15.53
C THR A 58 -34.13 -30.32 -14.10
N LYS A 59 -33.15 -30.65 -13.24
CA LYS A 59 -33.12 -30.16 -11.86
C LYS A 59 -32.83 -28.67 -11.85
N GLY A 60 -33.59 -27.94 -11.03
CA GLY A 60 -33.34 -26.52 -10.79
C GLY A 60 -31.93 -26.29 -10.24
N ASN A 61 -31.35 -25.13 -10.55
CA ASN A 61 -30.05 -24.77 -10.03
C ASN A 61 -30.06 -24.76 -8.49
N ARG A 62 -29.03 -25.35 -7.88
CA ARG A 62 -28.88 -25.32 -6.42
C ARG A 62 -28.63 -23.89 -5.99
N THR A 63 -29.44 -23.39 -5.05
CA THR A 63 -29.25 -22.06 -4.49
C THR A 63 -27.85 -21.97 -3.86
N PRO A 64 -27.01 -21.02 -4.28
CA PRO A 64 -25.69 -20.83 -3.68
C PRO A 64 -25.80 -20.60 -2.17
N ALA A 65 -24.88 -21.22 -1.40
CA ALA A 65 -24.86 -21.14 0.06
C ALA A 65 -24.84 -19.69 0.58
N HIS A 66 -24.15 -18.78 -0.12
CA HIS A 66 -24.04 -17.37 0.30
C HIS A 66 -25.39 -16.61 0.29
N ILE A 67 -26.36 -17.07 -0.51
CA ILE A 67 -27.72 -16.52 -0.59
C ILE A 67 -28.57 -17.08 0.55
N GLN A 68 -28.50 -18.40 0.79
CA GLN A 68 -29.20 -19.05 1.89
C GLN A 68 -28.78 -18.48 3.25
N LEU A 69 -27.47 -18.27 3.43
CA LEU A 69 -26.86 -17.78 4.67
C LEU A 69 -26.74 -16.24 4.73
N LYS A 70 -27.09 -15.51 3.66
CA LYS A 70 -26.97 -14.05 3.55
C LYS A 70 -25.59 -13.51 3.98
N LEU A 71 -24.50 -14.15 3.51
CA LEU A 71 -23.14 -13.87 3.99
C LEU A 71 -22.73 -12.39 3.90
N LYS A 72 -23.14 -11.68 2.84
CA LYS A 72 -22.88 -10.23 2.69
C LYS A 72 -23.52 -9.39 3.80
N LYS A 73 -24.70 -9.78 4.29
CA LYS A 73 -25.37 -9.10 5.40
C LYS A 73 -24.58 -9.32 6.70
N LEU A 74 -24.11 -10.54 6.94
CA LEU A 74 -23.30 -10.87 8.10
C LEU A 74 -21.96 -10.11 8.07
N GLN A 75 -21.29 -10.08 6.92
CA GLN A 75 -20.06 -9.30 6.75
C GLN A 75 -20.26 -7.82 7.08
N LEU A 76 -21.30 -7.17 6.53
CA LEU A 76 -21.57 -5.77 6.82
C LEU A 76 -21.92 -5.51 8.29
N GLN A 77 -22.54 -6.47 8.95
CA GLN A 77 -22.85 -6.38 10.38
C GLN A 77 -21.56 -6.49 11.22
N ASP A 78 -20.67 -7.40 10.85
CA ASP A 78 -19.37 -7.59 11.51
C ASP A 78 -18.46 -6.36 11.33
N GLU A 79 -18.38 -5.80 10.12
CA GLU A 79 -17.64 -4.56 9.86
C GLU A 79 -18.19 -3.39 10.69
N ARG A 80 -19.51 -3.27 10.82
CA ARG A 80 -20.14 -2.24 11.67
C ARG A 80 -19.81 -2.44 13.15
N LEU A 81 -19.90 -3.68 13.65
CA LEU A 81 -19.56 -3.99 15.04
C LEU A 81 -18.08 -3.73 15.32
N SER A 82 -17.19 -4.09 14.41
CA SER A 82 -15.75 -3.81 14.52
C SER A 82 -15.44 -2.31 14.64
N VAL A 83 -16.14 -1.46 13.86
CA VAL A 83 -16.01 0.00 13.99
C VAL A 83 -16.50 0.48 15.35
N VAL A 84 -17.66 -0.02 15.80
CA VAL A 84 -18.25 0.32 17.09
C VAL A 84 -17.33 -0.10 18.25
N ASP A 85 -16.77 -1.31 18.20
CA ASP A 85 -15.87 -1.83 19.24
C ASP A 85 -14.57 -1.04 19.29
N ARG A 86 -14.00 -0.68 18.13
CA ARG A 86 -12.81 0.18 18.07
C ARG A 86 -13.08 1.55 18.69
N ASP A 87 -14.23 2.16 18.38
CA ASP A 87 -14.60 3.47 18.92
C ASP A 87 -14.93 3.40 20.41
N ASN A 88 -15.59 2.33 20.87
CA ASN A 88 -15.85 2.06 22.28
C ASN A 88 -14.55 1.89 23.06
N HIS A 89 -13.57 1.16 22.50
CA HIS A 89 -12.26 0.99 23.12
C HIS A 89 -11.50 2.32 23.23
N LEU A 90 -11.51 3.13 22.16
CA LEU A 90 -10.92 4.48 22.18
C LEU A 90 -11.59 5.38 23.23
N LEU A 91 -12.93 5.33 23.31
CA LEU A 91 -13.70 6.09 24.29
C LEU A 91 -13.37 5.65 25.72
N ALA A 92 -13.35 4.34 25.97
CA ALA A 92 -13.02 3.78 27.27
C ALA A 92 -11.60 4.16 27.70
N SER A 93 -10.62 4.11 26.79
CA SER A 93 -9.26 4.60 27.05
C SER A 93 -9.26 6.06 27.47
N LYS A 94 -9.94 6.93 26.71
CA LYS A 94 -10.04 8.37 27.07
C LYS A 94 -10.72 8.61 28.41
N LEU A 95 -11.77 7.84 28.72
CA LEU A 95 -12.45 7.92 30.02
C LEU A 95 -11.54 7.45 31.15
N ALA A 96 -10.77 6.39 30.94
CA ALA A 96 -9.77 5.93 31.90
C ALA A 96 -8.68 7.00 32.12
N ASP A 97 -8.17 7.60 31.04
CA ASP A 97 -7.19 8.70 31.12
C ASP A 97 -7.74 9.89 31.92
N ILE A 98 -9.00 10.29 31.66
CA ILE A 98 -9.67 11.36 32.41
C ILE A 98 -9.84 10.96 33.88
N PHE A 99 -10.30 9.74 34.16
CA PHE A 99 -10.52 9.23 35.51
C PHE A 99 -9.23 9.14 36.32
N SER A 100 -8.14 8.70 35.69
CA SER A 100 -6.81 8.65 36.29
C SER A 100 -6.14 10.03 36.40
N SER A 101 -6.56 11.00 35.59
CA SER A 101 -6.05 12.37 35.67
C SER A 101 -6.50 13.06 36.96
N LYS A 102 -5.61 13.84 37.59
CA LYS A 102 -5.92 14.62 38.81
C LYS A 102 -6.76 15.88 38.54
N GLY A 103 -7.42 15.98 37.38
CA GLY A 103 -8.25 17.12 37.01
C GLY A 103 -7.49 18.40 36.62
N LEU A 104 -6.21 18.30 36.23
CA LEU A 104 -5.44 19.46 35.78
C LEU A 104 -5.87 19.83 34.35
N VAL A 105 -6.80 20.76 34.21
CA VAL A 105 -7.21 21.31 32.91
C VAL A 105 -6.32 22.50 32.60
N ASP A 106 -5.51 22.39 31.54
CA ASP A 106 -4.82 23.56 31.00
C ASP A 106 -5.73 24.36 30.06
N HIS A 107 -5.37 25.61 29.81
CA HIS A 107 -6.05 26.46 28.82
C HIS A 107 -5.38 26.37 27.44
N ARG A 108 -4.49 25.39 27.23
CA ARG A 108 -3.62 25.31 26.05
C ARG A 108 -4.12 24.23 25.11
N ASN A 109 -5.09 24.61 24.29
CA ASN A 109 -5.60 23.71 23.28
C ASN A 109 -4.61 23.57 22.11
N GLN A 110 -4.02 22.38 21.95
CA GLN A 110 -3.15 22.08 20.81
C GLN A 110 -4.00 21.75 19.57
N TYR A 111 -4.49 22.79 18.89
CA TYR A 111 -5.19 22.61 17.63
C TYR A 111 -4.18 22.38 16.49
N HIS A 112 -4.27 21.21 15.85
CA HIS A 112 -3.60 21.02 14.56
C HIS A 112 -4.35 21.81 13.48
N LEU A 113 -3.69 22.82 12.92
CA LEU A 113 -4.18 23.58 11.76
C LEU A 113 -4.32 22.66 10.54
N ARG A 114 -5.51 22.11 10.34
CA ARG A 114 -5.83 21.24 9.20
C ARG A 114 -6.14 22.12 7.99
N SER A 115 -5.15 22.34 7.13
CA SER A 115 -5.34 23.03 5.85
C SER A 115 -5.44 22.02 4.71
N LEU A 116 -6.43 22.19 3.82
CA LEU A 116 -6.52 21.42 2.58
C LEU A 116 -5.25 21.52 1.72
N ASN A 117 -4.52 22.63 1.84
CA ASN A 117 -3.27 22.88 1.12
C ASN A 117 -2.01 22.39 1.86
N ALA A 118 -2.14 21.66 2.98
CA ALA A 118 -0.98 21.21 3.75
C ALA A 118 -0.04 20.32 2.92
N ASN A 119 -0.61 19.41 2.12
CA ASN A 119 0.18 18.54 1.26
C ASN A 119 0.88 19.34 0.14
N LYS A 120 0.18 20.26 -0.52
CA LYS A 120 0.78 21.13 -1.54
C LYS A 120 1.96 21.94 -0.98
N ARG A 121 1.76 22.57 0.19
CA ARG A 121 2.82 23.32 0.88
C ARG A 121 4.03 22.45 1.26
N LYS A 122 3.81 21.20 1.68
CA LYS A 122 4.91 20.25 1.95
C LYS A 122 5.72 19.95 0.69
N HIS A 123 5.07 19.72 -0.44
CA HIS A 123 5.77 19.47 -1.72
C HIS A 123 6.54 20.70 -2.19
N GLU A 124 5.94 21.89 -2.11
CA GLU A 124 6.61 23.16 -2.42
C GLU A 124 7.82 23.39 -1.54
N LEU A 125 7.70 23.12 -0.23
CA LEU A 125 8.81 23.23 0.72
C LEU A 125 9.98 22.30 0.35
N LEU A 126 9.69 21.04 -0.01
CA LEU A 126 10.71 20.10 -0.46
C LEU A 126 11.38 20.57 -1.76
N LEU A 127 10.60 21.10 -2.70
CA LEU A 127 11.13 21.62 -3.96
C LEU A 127 12.08 22.80 -3.73
N VAL A 128 11.64 23.78 -2.92
CA VAL A 128 12.45 24.94 -2.53
C VAL A 128 13.72 24.48 -1.80
N THR A 129 13.61 23.50 -0.91
CA THR A 129 14.76 22.95 -0.17
C THR A 129 15.78 22.34 -1.12
N HIS A 130 15.34 21.52 -2.08
CA HIS A 130 16.21 20.91 -3.08
C HIS A 130 16.88 21.96 -3.98
N GLN A 131 16.11 22.97 -4.43
CA GLN A 131 16.64 24.08 -5.22
C GLN A 131 17.70 24.86 -4.44
N ASN A 132 17.43 25.17 -3.17
CA ASN A 132 18.37 25.87 -2.30
C ASN A 132 19.64 25.05 -2.08
N GLN A 133 19.54 23.73 -1.92
CA GLN A 133 20.70 22.85 -1.80
C GLN A 133 21.55 22.86 -3.08
N ALA A 134 20.91 22.81 -4.26
CA ALA A 134 21.63 22.90 -5.53
C ALA A 134 22.33 24.26 -5.70
N ILE A 135 21.68 25.36 -5.31
CA ILE A 135 22.29 26.70 -5.30
C ILE A 135 23.48 26.75 -4.33
N TYR A 136 23.30 26.23 -3.12
CA TYR A 136 24.36 26.16 -2.12
C TYR A 136 25.58 25.41 -2.66
N GLN A 137 25.38 24.23 -3.26
CA GLN A 137 26.46 23.45 -3.88
C GLN A 137 27.19 24.22 -5.00
N ARG A 138 26.45 24.96 -5.85
CA ARG A 138 27.06 25.80 -6.90
C ARG A 138 27.89 26.93 -6.32
N ILE A 139 27.42 27.59 -5.26
CA ILE A 139 28.14 28.68 -4.60
C ILE A 139 29.41 28.12 -3.93
N THR A 140 29.28 27.02 -3.20
CA THR A 140 30.41 26.39 -2.47
C THR A 140 31.46 25.83 -3.43
N SER A 141 31.06 25.25 -4.56
CA SER A 141 32.00 24.71 -5.56
C SER A 141 32.71 25.80 -6.37
N ARG A 142 32.12 27.00 -6.49
CA ARG A 142 32.76 28.11 -7.20
C ARG A 142 33.94 28.63 -6.38
N GLN A 143 35.15 28.41 -6.89
CA GLN A 143 36.35 29.04 -6.32
C GLN A 143 36.26 30.56 -6.44
N SER A 144 36.81 31.28 -5.46
CA SER A 144 36.89 32.73 -5.52
C SER A 144 37.78 33.15 -6.70
N GLU A 145 37.24 33.97 -7.59
CA GLU A 145 38.02 34.61 -8.66
C GLU A 145 38.92 35.74 -8.16
N TYR A 146 38.91 35.98 -6.84
CA TYR A 146 39.61 37.06 -6.19
C TYR A 146 41.13 36.81 -6.24
N ARG A 147 41.76 37.13 -7.37
CA ARG A 147 43.21 37.10 -7.56
C ARG A 147 43.82 38.31 -6.86
N ARG A 148 43.85 38.25 -5.53
CA ARG A 148 44.31 39.34 -4.65
C ARG A 148 45.65 39.92 -5.06
N GLN A 149 46.59 39.06 -5.49
CA GLN A 149 47.90 39.49 -5.95
C GLN A 149 47.82 40.37 -7.19
N LEU A 150 47.07 39.95 -8.23
CA LEU A 150 46.90 40.76 -9.44
C LEU A 150 46.25 42.12 -9.14
N TRP A 151 45.27 42.15 -8.23
CA TRP A 151 44.62 43.41 -7.87
C TRP A 151 45.55 44.35 -7.11
N LEU A 152 46.45 43.82 -6.28
CA LEU A 152 47.49 44.61 -5.62
C LEU A 152 48.50 45.15 -6.65
N ASP A 153 48.93 44.32 -7.60
CA ASP A 153 49.87 44.72 -8.65
C ASP A 153 49.27 45.78 -9.57
N ASP A 154 48.01 45.62 -10.00
CA ASP A 154 47.30 46.62 -10.81
C ASP A 154 47.04 47.91 -10.04
N TRP A 155 46.72 47.80 -8.75
CA TRP A 155 46.60 48.96 -7.87
C TRP A 155 47.93 49.71 -7.75
N GLU A 156 49.04 49.00 -7.56
CA GLU A 156 50.38 49.58 -7.47
C GLU A 156 50.81 50.22 -8.81
N ARG A 157 50.52 49.58 -9.95
CA ARG A 157 50.75 50.17 -11.29
C ARG A 157 49.97 51.47 -11.47
N THR A 158 48.71 51.49 -11.03
CA THR A 158 47.85 52.66 -11.08
C THR A 158 48.37 53.75 -10.15
N GLU A 159 48.84 53.38 -8.96
CA GLU A 159 49.47 54.30 -8.00
C GLU A 159 50.70 54.96 -8.63
N ARG A 160 51.66 54.17 -9.15
CA ARG A 160 52.85 54.70 -9.83
C ARG A 160 52.50 55.62 -11.00
N CYS A 161 51.52 55.24 -11.83
CA CYS A 161 51.08 56.06 -12.96
C CYS A 161 50.52 57.41 -12.49
N LEU A 162 49.69 57.39 -11.46
CA LEU A 162 49.13 58.61 -10.89
C LEU A 162 50.20 59.48 -10.21
N ASP A 163 51.24 58.91 -9.59
CA ASP A 163 52.36 59.68 -9.02
C ASP A 163 53.12 60.40 -10.13
N ASN A 164 53.37 59.70 -11.23
CA ASN A 164 54.05 60.26 -12.41
C ASN A 164 53.25 61.40 -13.08
N ILE A 165 51.91 61.32 -13.07
CA ILE A 165 51.03 62.35 -13.65
C ILE A 165 50.78 63.50 -12.66
N SER A 166 50.99 63.28 -11.36
CA SER A 166 50.69 64.28 -10.34
C SER A 166 51.67 65.45 -10.37
N ARG A 167 51.13 66.67 -10.41
CA ARG A 167 51.93 67.91 -10.36
C ARG A 167 52.46 68.24 -8.95
N TYR A 168 51.87 67.65 -7.92
CA TYR A 168 52.18 67.88 -6.52
C TYR A 168 52.33 66.54 -5.79
N PRO A 169 53.28 66.40 -4.85
CA PRO A 169 53.51 65.16 -4.14
C PRO A 169 52.25 64.73 -3.39
N ARG A 170 51.81 63.48 -3.60
CA ARG A 170 50.71 62.93 -2.82
C ARG A 170 51.12 62.88 -1.36
N ARG A 171 50.29 63.50 -0.50
CA ARG A 171 50.50 63.50 0.95
C ARG A 171 50.73 62.07 1.42
N PRO A 172 51.66 61.83 2.38
CA PRO A 172 51.71 60.56 3.09
C PRO A 172 50.29 60.24 3.54
N ALA A 173 49.82 59.02 3.28
CA ALA A 173 48.53 58.57 3.80
C ALA A 173 48.59 58.62 5.32
N ASP A 174 48.19 59.75 5.91
CA ASP A 174 48.12 59.95 7.34
C ASP A 174 47.15 58.91 7.90
N LYS A 175 47.74 57.90 8.55
CA LYS A 175 47.28 57.01 9.61
C LYS A 175 45.83 57.19 10.09
N GLN A 176 44.86 57.06 9.20
CA GLN A 176 43.49 56.71 9.55
C GLN A 176 42.97 55.77 8.47
N ARG A 177 43.45 54.53 8.45
CA ARG A 177 42.58 53.44 8.03
C ARG A 177 41.63 53.24 9.20
N PRO A 178 40.36 53.71 9.17
CA PRO A 178 39.42 53.29 10.18
C PRO A 178 39.34 51.77 10.06
N SER A 179 39.80 51.04 11.07
CA SER A 179 39.50 49.62 11.20
C SER A 179 38.00 49.54 11.45
N ARG A 180 37.18 49.65 10.40
CA ARG A 180 35.79 49.18 10.45
C ARG A 180 35.88 47.68 10.60
N LYS A 181 36.03 47.23 11.85
CA LYS A 181 35.75 45.86 12.24
C LYS A 181 34.26 45.67 11.99
N VAL A 182 33.92 45.21 10.78
CA VAL A 182 32.59 44.72 10.50
C VAL A 182 32.47 43.44 11.32
N LYS A 183 31.78 43.54 12.46
CA LYS A 183 31.36 42.37 13.21
C LYS A 183 30.32 41.68 12.34
N PHE A 184 30.71 40.63 11.61
CA PHE A 184 29.73 39.69 11.12
C PHE A 184 29.05 39.11 12.35
N ALA A 185 27.74 39.32 12.47
CA ALA A 185 26.96 38.61 13.47
C ALA A 185 27.16 37.12 13.15
N ALA A 186 27.86 36.41 14.03
CA ALA A 186 27.82 34.97 14.02
C ALA A 186 26.33 34.62 14.19
N VAL A 187 25.71 34.14 13.11
CA VAL A 187 24.51 33.33 13.27
C VAL A 187 24.97 32.18 14.13
N GLU A 188 24.56 32.19 15.39
CA GLU A 188 24.62 31.03 16.25
C GLU A 188 23.91 29.93 15.46
N SER A 189 24.71 29.04 14.88
CA SER A 189 24.27 27.70 14.56
C SER A 189 23.91 27.09 15.91
N SER A 190 22.66 27.31 16.32
CA SER A 190 21.99 26.55 17.34
C SER A 190 22.03 25.11 16.84
N GLU A 191 23.00 24.34 17.34
CA GLU A 191 22.93 22.91 17.23
C GLU A 191 21.56 22.47 17.77
N PRO A 192 20.81 21.62 17.07
CA PRO A 192 19.70 20.94 17.69
C PRO A 192 20.32 19.95 18.67
N SER A 193 20.41 20.33 19.94
CA SER A 193 20.70 19.41 21.04
C SER A 193 19.63 18.33 21.02
N ALA A 194 19.97 17.17 20.46
CA ALA A 194 19.27 15.93 20.67
C ALA A 194 19.40 15.55 22.14
N SER A 195 18.49 16.05 22.98
CA SER A 195 18.23 15.49 24.31
C SER A 195 17.09 14.49 24.17
N CYS A 196 17.38 13.33 23.60
CA CYS A 196 16.61 12.13 23.89
C CYS A 196 16.97 11.74 25.33
N ARG A 197 16.10 12.05 26.28
CA ARG A 197 16.08 11.37 27.58
C ARG A 197 15.01 10.30 27.49
N ASP A 198 15.42 9.10 27.09
CA ASP A 198 14.71 7.87 27.44
C ASP A 198 14.82 7.70 28.95
N SER A 199 13.72 7.93 29.67
CA SER A 199 13.55 7.38 31.00
C SER A 199 12.81 6.05 30.86
N ASN A 200 13.57 5.00 30.52
CA ASN A 200 13.21 3.65 30.91
C ASN A 200 13.52 3.52 32.40
N THR A 201 12.48 3.56 33.23
CA THR A 201 12.52 2.91 34.54
C THR A 201 11.68 1.66 34.43
N ASP A 202 12.38 0.58 34.13
CA ASP A 202 11.98 -0.78 34.47
C ASP A 202 11.81 -0.85 35.99
N SER A 203 10.62 -1.22 36.44
CA SER A 203 10.36 -1.54 37.84
C SER A 203 9.46 -2.77 37.84
N THR A 204 10.11 -3.91 37.98
CA THR A 204 9.58 -5.14 38.58
C THR A 204 8.80 -4.83 39.86
N ASP A 205 7.51 -5.11 39.84
CA ASP A 205 6.80 -6.04 40.75
C ASP A 205 5.38 -6.30 40.22
#